data_AF-A0A1B9L2N5-F1
#
_entry.id   AF-A0A1B9L2N5-F1
#
_cell.length_a   1.000
_cell.length_b   1.000
_cell.length_c   1.000
_cell.angle_alpha   90.00
_cell.angle_beta   90.00
_cell.angle_gamma   90.00
#
_symmetry.space_group_name_H-M   'P 1'
#
loop_
_entity.id
_entity.type
_entity.pdbx_description
1 polymer ?
#
loop_
_entity_poly.entity_id
_entity_poly.type
_entity_poly.pdbx_seq_one_letter_code
_entity_poly.pdbx_strand_id
1 'polypeptide(L)'
;MKNYYAFEKLNPKEFILGAEKQHIFLNMLDIVCKGNLTLFTQSFSNFVHLFQSDSFYIAHNLVFYKGKKAICKGHVVKALKTQLIDFIEYAINHDDLRSFLITPIIANPNNKQVFYLTEEGFYLYEI
;
A
#
# COMPACT_ATOMS: atom_id res chain seq x y z
N MET A 1 12.72 -10.50 18.69
CA MET A 1 12.73 -10.91 17.26
C MET A 1 12.66 -9.66 16.40
N LYS A 2 13.59 -9.47 15.45
CA LYS A 2 13.44 -8.43 14.42
C LYS A 2 12.41 -8.95 13.42
N ASN A 3 11.16 -8.50 13.50
CA ASN A 3 10.17 -8.81 12.49
C ASN A 3 10.69 -8.27 11.15
N TYR A 4 11.02 -9.17 10.24
CA TYR A 4 11.58 -8.83 8.95
C TYR A 4 10.43 -8.41 8.05
N TYR A 5 10.30 -7.12 7.76
CA TYR A 5 9.26 -6.56 6.89
C TYR A 5 9.56 -6.89 5.43
N ALA A 6 9.39 -8.15 5.06
CA ALA A 6 9.64 -8.65 3.72
C ALA A 6 8.34 -9.17 3.09
N PHE A 7 8.16 -8.82 1.82
CA PHE A 7 7.05 -9.30 0.98
C PHE A 7 7.24 -10.77 0.56
N GLU A 8 7.73 -11.65 1.43
CA GLU A 8 8.17 -13.01 1.05
C GLU A 8 7.09 -13.81 0.34
N LYS A 9 5.84 -13.74 0.84
CA LYS A 9 4.68 -14.46 0.32
C LYS A 9 4.04 -13.80 -0.91
N LEU A 10 4.40 -12.56 -1.23
CA LEU A 10 3.93 -11.89 -2.44
C LEU A 10 4.84 -12.27 -3.62
N ASN A 11 4.42 -13.22 -4.46
CA ASN A 11 5.17 -13.65 -5.64
C ASN A 11 4.23 -13.88 -6.85
N PRO A 12 4.60 -13.40 -8.05
CA PRO A 12 5.74 -12.53 -8.35
C PRO A 12 5.62 -11.12 -7.74
N LYS A 13 6.77 -10.49 -7.52
CA LYS A 13 6.90 -9.08 -7.11
C LYS A 13 8.15 -8.47 -7.72
N GLU A 14 8.13 -7.17 -7.95
CA GLU A 14 9.27 -6.38 -8.41
C GLU A 14 9.61 -5.33 -7.36
N PHE A 15 10.84 -5.32 -6.85
CA PHE A 15 11.27 -4.33 -5.86
C PHE A 15 11.59 -2.99 -6.51
N ILE A 16 10.98 -1.92 -5.99
CA ILE A 16 11.31 -0.55 -6.39
C ILE A 16 12.40 -0.02 -5.47
N LEU A 17 13.46 0.55 -6.06
CA LEU A 17 14.67 0.95 -5.35
C LEU A 17 14.97 2.45 -5.52
N GLY A 18 15.91 2.94 -4.71
CA GLY A 18 16.46 4.29 -4.86
C GLY A 18 15.43 5.43 -4.73
N ALA A 19 15.58 6.44 -5.59
CA ALA A 19 14.77 7.66 -5.57
C ALA A 19 13.30 7.39 -5.96
N GLU A 20 13.05 6.46 -6.88
CA GLU A 20 11.71 6.08 -7.32
C GLU A 20 10.89 5.50 -6.15
N LYS A 21 11.50 4.61 -5.36
CA LYS A 21 10.90 4.05 -4.13
C LYS A 21 10.39 5.17 -3.21
N GLN A 22 11.26 6.16 -2.98
CA GLN A 22 10.96 7.29 -2.11
C GLN A 22 9.85 8.17 -2.69
N HIS A 23 9.87 8.41 -4.01
CA HIS A 23 8.88 9.23 -4.69
C HIS A 23 7.47 8.60 -4.62
N ILE A 24 7.36 7.32 -4.99
CA ILE A 24 6.08 6.59 -4.96
C ILE A 24 5.51 6.56 -3.53
N PHE A 25 6.33 6.23 -2.54
CA PHE A 25 5.91 6.20 -1.14
C PHE A 25 5.40 7.57 -0.66
N LEU A 26 6.15 8.65 -0.94
CA LEU A 26 5.74 9.99 -0.51
C LEU A 26 4.47 10.47 -1.21
N ASN A 27 4.27 10.12 -2.47
CA ASN A 27 3.02 10.45 -3.17
C ASN A 27 1.83 9.76 -2.51
N MET A 28 1.96 8.47 -2.15
CA MET A 28 0.89 7.77 -1.44
C MET A 28 0.63 8.38 -0.05
N LEU A 29 1.69 8.70 0.69
CA LEU A 29 1.59 9.31 2.01
C LEU A 29 0.92 10.69 1.94
N ASP A 30 1.25 11.50 0.94
CA ASP A 30 0.66 12.83 0.75
C ASP A 30 -0.86 12.75 0.52
N ILE A 31 -1.31 11.75 -0.27
CA ILE A 31 -2.74 11.49 -0.50
C ILE A 31 -3.45 11.08 0.79
N VAL A 32 -2.84 10.21 1.61
CA VAL A 32 -3.44 9.86 2.92
C VAL A 32 -3.48 11.06 3.87
N CYS A 33 -2.48 11.95 3.82
CA CYS A 33 -2.43 13.12 4.70
C CYS A 33 -3.33 14.28 4.27
N LYS A 34 -3.63 14.42 2.98
CA LYS A 34 -4.32 15.62 2.42
C LYS A 34 -5.57 15.31 1.61
N GLY A 35 -5.74 14.07 1.17
CA GLY A 35 -6.89 13.62 0.41
C GLY A 35 -8.13 13.44 1.28
N ASN A 36 -9.26 13.23 0.62
CA ASN A 36 -10.52 12.96 1.26
C ASN A 36 -10.64 11.47 1.55
N LEU A 37 -11.03 11.13 2.79
CA LEU A 37 -11.45 9.77 3.11
C LEU A 37 -12.82 9.51 2.46
N THR A 38 -12.86 8.66 1.44
CA THR A 38 -14.08 8.38 0.68
C THR A 38 -14.72 7.04 1.07
N LEU A 39 -13.96 6.13 1.67
CA LEU A 39 -14.48 4.88 2.22
C LEU A 39 -13.70 4.43 3.45
N PHE A 40 -14.43 3.86 4.42
CA PHE A 40 -13.91 3.06 5.52
C PHE A 40 -14.71 1.76 5.63
N THR A 41 -14.03 0.64 5.82
CA THR A 41 -14.66 -0.67 6.07
C THR A 41 -13.73 -1.58 6.86
N GLN A 42 -14.31 -2.48 7.65
CA GLN A 42 -13.58 -3.57 8.32
C GLN A 42 -13.59 -4.87 7.51
N SER A 43 -14.34 -4.90 6.40
CA SER A 43 -14.46 -6.08 5.54
C SER A 43 -13.54 -5.95 4.33
N PHE A 44 -12.55 -6.85 4.23
CA PHE A 44 -11.64 -6.90 3.09
C PHE A 44 -12.38 -7.27 1.80
N SER A 45 -13.39 -8.16 1.87
CA SER A 45 -14.22 -8.50 0.71
C SER A 45 -14.95 -7.29 0.14
N ASN A 46 -15.48 -6.41 0.99
CA ASN A 46 -16.13 -5.17 0.52
C ASN A 46 -15.12 -4.18 -0.07
N PHE A 47 -13.87 -4.24 0.39
CA PHE A 47 -12.80 -3.33 -0.02
C PHE A 47 -12.12 -3.75 -1.33
N VAL A 48 -11.90 -5.05 -1.51
CA VAL A 48 -11.10 -5.60 -2.62
C VAL A 48 -11.74 -5.38 -3.99
N HIS A 49 -13.07 -5.26 -4.07
CA HIS A 49 -13.79 -4.94 -5.31
C HIS A 49 -13.38 -3.59 -5.93
N LEU A 50 -12.76 -2.71 -5.16
CA LEU A 50 -12.27 -1.41 -5.62
C LEU A 50 -10.92 -1.50 -6.35
N PHE A 51 -10.26 -2.66 -6.33
CA PHE A 51 -9.00 -2.88 -7.03
C PHE A 51 -9.28 -3.07 -8.53
N GLN A 52 -9.49 -1.95 -9.23
CA GLN A 52 -9.88 -1.94 -10.65
C GLN A 52 -8.69 -2.14 -11.60
N SER A 53 -7.47 -1.79 -11.20
CA SER A 53 -6.27 -1.92 -12.03
C SER A 53 -5.66 -3.33 -12.03
N ASP A 54 -4.85 -3.65 -13.05
CA ASP A 54 -4.18 -4.96 -13.14
C ASP A 54 -2.92 -5.06 -12.28
N SER A 55 -2.30 -3.92 -11.96
CA SER A 55 -1.07 -3.85 -11.19
C SER A 55 -1.10 -2.69 -10.21
N PHE A 56 -0.42 -2.88 -9.08
CA PHE A 56 -0.38 -1.94 -7.97
C PHE A 56 1.05 -1.80 -7.46
N TYR A 57 1.36 -0.61 -6.94
CA TYR A 57 2.43 -0.47 -5.96
C TYR A 57 1.86 -0.75 -4.58
N ILE A 58 2.57 -1.57 -3.80
CA ILE A 58 2.32 -1.77 -2.37
C ILE A 58 3.57 -1.42 -1.60
N ALA A 59 3.41 -0.62 -0.55
CA ALA A 59 4.46 -0.20 0.35
C ALA A 59 4.10 -0.54 1.79
N HIS A 60 5.08 -1.01 2.56
CA HIS A 60 4.95 -0.99 4.01
C HIS A 60 4.81 0.46 4.48
N ASN A 61 3.82 0.76 5.34
CA ASN A 61 3.66 2.08 5.92
C ASN A 61 4.69 2.33 7.05
N LEU A 62 5.97 2.31 6.69
CA LEU A 62 7.10 2.53 7.60
C LEU A 62 7.81 3.82 7.22
N VAL A 63 7.37 4.91 7.85
CA VAL A 63 7.93 6.26 7.68
C VAL A 63 8.86 6.62 8.82
N PHE A 64 9.99 7.24 8.48
CA PHE A 64 10.89 7.88 9.43
C PHE A 64 11.01 9.37 9.11
N TYR A 65 10.97 10.23 10.13
CA TYR A 65 11.11 11.66 9.96
C TYR A 65 12.50 12.14 10.37
N LYS A 66 13.21 12.79 9.45
CA LYS A 66 14.42 13.57 9.75
C LYS A 66 14.06 15.06 9.71
N GLY A 67 13.75 15.62 10.87
CA GLY A 67 13.12 16.94 10.95
C GLY A 67 11.76 16.89 10.25
N LYS A 68 11.51 17.82 9.31
CA LYS A 68 10.27 17.86 8.51
C LYS A 68 10.25 16.90 7.32
N LYS A 69 11.34 16.17 7.05
CA LYS A 69 11.46 15.29 5.88
C LYS A 69 11.05 13.85 6.20
N ALA A 70 9.99 13.37 5.56
CA ALA A 70 9.57 11.97 5.59
C ALA A 70 10.50 11.09 4.71
N ILE A 71 10.86 9.91 5.20
CA ILE A 71 11.76 8.94 4.56
C ILE A 71 11.12 7.55 4.61
N CYS A 72 11.03 6.87 3.46
CA CYS A 72 10.51 5.50 3.35
C CYS A 72 11.54 4.49 3.89
N LYS A 73 11.28 3.92 5.08
CA LYS A 73 12.09 2.84 5.66
C LYS A 73 11.65 1.46 5.21
N GLY A 74 10.40 1.31 4.78
CA GLY A 74 9.87 0.08 4.23
C GLY A 74 10.35 -0.26 2.82
N HIS A 75 9.91 -1.43 2.36
CA HIS A 75 9.95 -1.83 0.96
C HIS A 75 8.73 -1.31 0.21
N VAL A 76 8.93 -0.96 -1.06
CA VAL A 76 7.88 -0.73 -2.06
C VAL A 76 8.08 -1.76 -3.15
N VAL A 77 7.02 -2.45 -3.52
CA VAL A 77 7.06 -3.41 -4.62
C VAL A 77 5.91 -3.19 -5.57
N LYS A 78 6.10 -3.58 -6.82
CA LYS A 78 5.04 -3.74 -7.80
C LYS A 78 4.56 -5.18 -7.81
N ALA A 79 3.25 -5.37 -7.86
CA ALA A 79 2.62 -6.68 -7.96
C ALA A 79 1.37 -6.64 -8.83
N LEU A 80 1.01 -7.81 -9.36
CA LEU A 80 -0.28 -8.02 -10.03
C LEU A 80 -1.40 -8.01 -8.99
N LYS A 81 -2.59 -7.57 -9.41
CA LYS A 81 -3.79 -7.53 -8.58
C LYS A 81 -4.06 -8.86 -7.87
N THR A 82 -4.11 -9.96 -8.62
CA THR A 82 -4.44 -11.29 -8.08
C THR A 82 -3.49 -11.70 -6.95
N GLN A 83 -2.19 -11.51 -7.15
CA GLN A 83 -1.14 -11.86 -6.19
C GLN A 83 -1.15 -10.95 -4.98
N LEU A 84 -1.48 -9.68 -5.17
CA LEU A 84 -1.66 -8.73 -4.09
C LEU A 84 -2.83 -9.12 -3.20
N ILE A 85 -3.96 -9.51 -3.81
CA ILE A 85 -5.15 -9.99 -3.09
C ILE A 85 -4.81 -11.25 -2.30
N ASP A 86 -4.25 -12.27 -2.95
CA ASP A 86 -3.86 -13.53 -2.31
C ASP A 86 -2.92 -13.29 -1.12
N PHE A 87 -1.97 -12.36 -1.27
CA PHE A 87 -1.04 -11.98 -0.21
C PHE A 87 -1.74 -11.33 0.99
N ILE A 88 -2.68 -10.41 0.75
CA ILE A 88 -3.41 -9.71 1.81
C ILE A 88 -4.35 -10.68 2.53
N GLU A 89 -5.09 -11.52 1.79
CA GLU A 89 -5.96 -12.54 2.38
C GLU A 89 -5.16 -13.53 3.22
N TYR A 90 -4.01 -13.98 2.71
CA TYR A 90 -3.10 -14.82 3.49
C TYR A 90 -2.68 -14.14 4.79
N ALA A 91 -2.27 -12.86 4.75
CA ALA A 91 -1.85 -12.11 5.93
C ALA A 91 -2.99 -11.93 6.94
N ILE A 92 -4.22 -11.65 6.49
CA ILE A 92 -5.41 -11.55 7.33
C ILE A 92 -5.70 -12.89 8.01
N ASN A 93 -5.69 -13.99 7.26
CA ASN A 93 -6.01 -15.32 7.78
C ASN A 93 -4.96 -15.86 8.77
N HIS A 94 -3.78 -15.27 8.83
CA HIS A 94 -2.68 -15.65 9.73
C HIS A 94 -2.39 -14.59 10.81
N ASP A 95 -3.25 -13.59 10.97
CA ASP A 95 -3.07 -12.50 11.95
C ASP A 95 -1.70 -11.79 11.82
N ASP A 96 -1.24 -11.60 10.58
CA ASP A 96 0.03 -10.94 10.22
C ASP A 96 -0.18 -9.78 9.25
N LEU A 97 -1.40 -9.21 9.22
CA LEU A 97 -1.70 -8.04 8.41
C LEU A 97 -0.89 -6.84 8.91
N ARG A 98 0.09 -6.41 8.12
CA ARG A 98 0.84 -5.18 8.38
C ARG A 98 0.13 -3.97 7.79
N SER A 99 0.53 -2.78 8.26
CA SER A 99 0.06 -1.55 7.66
C SER A 99 0.68 -1.32 6.28
N PHE A 100 -0.16 -1.13 5.27
CA PHE A 100 0.25 -0.96 3.88
C PHE A 100 -0.39 0.26 3.23
N LEU A 101 0.37 0.94 2.38
CA LEU A 101 -0.12 1.90 1.40
C LEU A 101 -0.11 1.24 0.03
N ILE A 102 -1.24 1.29 -0.68
CA ILE A 102 -1.40 0.67 -1.98
C ILE A 102 -1.99 1.70 -2.94
N THR A 103 -1.39 1.83 -4.12
CA THR A 103 -1.90 2.70 -5.20
C THR A 103 -1.89 1.93 -6.51
N PRO A 104 -2.90 2.10 -7.38
CA PRO A 104 -2.87 1.48 -8.69
C PRO A 104 -1.74 2.06 -9.55
N ILE A 105 -1.19 1.25 -10.45
CA ILE A 105 -0.28 1.70 -11.49
C ILE A 105 -1.13 2.10 -12.70
N ILE A 106 -1.47 3.38 -12.78
CA ILE A 106 -2.36 3.94 -13.82
C ILE A 106 -1.58 4.81 -14.80
N ALA A 107 -2.06 4.82 -16.05
CA ALA A 107 -1.57 5.75 -17.07
C ALA A 107 -2.08 7.19 -16.86
N ASN A 108 -3.20 7.37 -16.13
CA ASN A 108 -3.78 8.69 -15.91
C ASN A 108 -3.33 9.29 -14.56
N PRO A 109 -2.45 10.31 -14.55
CA PRO A 109 -1.92 10.90 -13.32
C PRO A 109 -2.97 11.66 -12.47
N ASN A 110 -4.17 11.88 -13.00
CA ASN A 110 -5.23 12.63 -12.31
C ASN A 110 -6.11 11.76 -11.40
N ASN A 111 -6.07 10.43 -11.52
CA ASN A 111 -6.86 9.56 -10.63
C ASN A 111 -6.00 9.10 -9.44
N LYS A 112 -5.90 9.95 -8.42
CA LYS A 112 -5.01 9.70 -7.27
C LYS A 112 -5.77 9.06 -6.13
N GLN A 113 -5.86 7.73 -6.17
CA GLN A 113 -6.43 6.94 -5.09
C GLN A 113 -5.36 6.17 -4.32
N VAL A 114 -5.48 6.13 -2.98
CA VAL A 114 -4.65 5.30 -2.12
C VAL A 114 -5.52 4.46 -1.21
N PHE A 115 -5.32 3.15 -1.31
CA PHE A 115 -5.86 2.17 -0.38
C PHE A 115 -4.89 2.07 0.80
N TYR A 116 -5.38 2.37 1.99
CA TYR A 116 -4.63 2.28 3.23
C TYR A 116 -5.17 1.12 4.07
N LEU A 117 -4.32 0.12 4.32
CA LEU A 117 -4.66 -1.06 5.11
C LEU A 117 -3.98 -0.94 6.47
N THR A 118 -4.72 -1.30 7.51
CA THR A 118 -4.26 -1.39 8.90
C THR A 118 -4.84 -2.63 9.56
N GLU A 119 -4.35 -2.96 10.75
CA GLU A 119 -4.94 -4.00 11.59
C GLU A 119 -6.39 -3.68 12.01
N GLU A 120 -6.77 -2.39 12.04
CA GLU A 120 -8.08 -1.92 12.52
C GLU A 120 -9.13 -1.77 11.40
N GLY A 121 -8.69 -1.77 10.14
CA GLY A 121 -9.57 -1.62 8.99
C GLY A 121 -8.89 -1.11 7.72
N PHE A 122 -9.74 -0.88 6.71
CA PHE A 122 -9.37 -0.55 5.34
C PHE A 122 -9.98 0.78 4.94
N TYR A 123 -9.15 1.66 4.38
CA TYR A 123 -9.48 3.04 4.08
C TYR A 123 -9.16 3.37 2.62
N LEU A 124 -10.01 4.17 1.97
CA LEU A 124 -9.74 4.72 0.65
C LEU A 124 -9.63 6.24 0.75
N TYR A 125 -8.52 6.77 0.24
CA TYR A 125 -8.27 8.20 0.12
C TYR A 125 -8.18 8.61 -1.34
N GLU A 126 -8.83 9.71 -1.71
CA GLU A 126 -8.85 10.26 -3.07
C GLU A 126 -8.62 11.78 -3.05
N ILE A 127 -8.03 12.31 -4.14
CA ILE A 127 -7.86 13.77 -4.38
C ILE A 127 -8.63 14.16 -5.64
#